data_AF-A0A932HV93-F1
#
_entry.id   AF-A0A932HV93-F1
#
_cell.length_a   1.000
_cell.length_b   1.000
_cell.length_c   1.000
_cell.angle_alpha   90.00
_cell.angle_beta   90.00
_cell.angle_gamma   90.00
#
_symmetry.space_group_name_H-M   'P 1'
#
loop_
_entity.id
_entity.type
_entity.pdbx_description
1 polymer ?
#
loop_
_entity_poly.entity_id
_entity_poly.type
_entity_poly.pdbx_seq_one_letter_code
_entity_poly.pdbx_strand_id
1 'polypeptide(L)'
;FQEAVVDALVQKTVRAIERFEPMSVVLAGGVAANRTLRTRLRSETRKHHLAFFMPEFRYCTDNAAMIGAAALLFGKPFASPLRLRAIAQDPFLLTNKSIFRRLKQ
;
A
#
# COMPACT_ATOMS: atom_id res chain seq x y z
N PHE A 1 -12.42 -17.63 11.17
CA PHE A 1 -11.89 -17.20 9.85
C PHE A 1 -11.10 -15.91 9.94
N GLN A 2 -11.73 -14.78 10.34
CA GLN A 2 -11.05 -13.48 10.40
C GLN A 2 -9.73 -13.51 11.18
N GLU A 3 -9.73 -14.06 12.40
CA GLU A 3 -8.51 -14.14 13.23
C GLU A 3 -7.36 -14.86 12.52
N ALA A 4 -7.62 -16.01 11.91
CA ALA A 4 -6.61 -16.78 11.18
C ALA A 4 -6.00 -15.98 10.01
N VAL A 5 -6.81 -15.21 9.29
CA VAL A 5 -6.32 -14.34 8.20
C VAL A 5 -5.47 -13.20 8.77
N VAL A 6 -5.93 -12.57 9.85
CA VAL A 6 -5.19 -11.49 10.51
C VAL A 6 -3.86 -12.01 11.05
N ASP A 7 -3.85 -13.16 11.73
CA ASP A 7 -2.64 -13.84 12.20
C ASP A 7 -1.65 -14.06 11.06
N ALA A 8 -2.11 -14.65 9.95
CA ALA A 8 -1.25 -14.93 8.82
C ALA A 8 -0.62 -13.67 8.22
N LEU A 9 -1.38 -12.57 8.11
CA LEU A 9 -0.89 -11.29 7.58
C LEU A 9 0.10 -10.61 8.54
N VAL A 10 -0.22 -10.61 9.85
CA VAL A 10 0.66 -10.02 10.88
C VAL A 10 1.98 -10.78 10.92
N GLN A 11 1.96 -12.12 11.00
CA GLN A 11 3.17 -12.92 11.05
C GLN A 11 4.04 -12.76 9.79
N LYS A 12 3.44 -12.71 8.59
CA LYS A 12 4.18 -12.44 7.35
C LYS A 12 4.83 -11.07 7.36
N THR A 13 4.15 -10.06 7.90
CA THR A 13 4.67 -8.69 8.00
C THR A 13 5.83 -8.62 8.98
N VAL A 14 5.72 -9.24 10.16
CA VAL A 14 6.83 -9.31 11.14
C VAL A 14 8.05 -10.00 10.54
N ARG A 15 7.88 -11.14 9.87
CA ARG A 15 8.99 -11.80 9.16
C ARG A 15 9.63 -10.92 8.09
N ALA A 16 8.86 -10.08 7.41
CA ALA A 16 9.38 -9.13 6.44
C ALA A 16 10.14 -7.97 7.11
N ILE A 17 9.67 -7.49 8.26
CA ILE A 17 10.37 -6.49 9.08
C ILE A 17 11.76 -7.01 9.47
N GLU A 18 11.82 -8.21 10.04
CA GLU A 18 13.07 -8.84 10.50
C GLU A 18 14.03 -9.12 9.34
N ARG A 19 13.51 -9.48 8.16
CA ARG A 19 14.33 -9.82 7.00
C ARG A 19 14.88 -8.61 6.25
N PHE A 20 14.10 -7.54 6.13
CA PHE A 20 14.40 -6.41 5.24
C PHE A 20 14.72 -5.11 5.96
N GLU A 21 14.56 -5.07 7.29
CA GLU A 21 14.84 -3.91 8.15
C GLU A 21 14.31 -2.59 7.56
N PRO A 22 13.01 -2.52 7.20
CA PRO A 22 12.47 -1.34 6.55
C PRO A 22 12.39 -0.18 7.54
N MET A 23 12.41 1.05 7.05
CA MET A 23 12.19 2.24 7.90
C MET A 23 10.72 2.39 8.35
N SER A 24 9.78 1.75 7.63
CA SER A 24 8.35 1.91 7.86
C SER A 24 7.53 0.76 7.27
N VAL A 25 6.32 0.58 7.80
CA VAL A 25 5.29 -0.32 7.27
C VAL A 25 4.05 0.48 6.86
N VAL A 26 3.47 0.14 5.72
CA VAL A 26 2.24 0.77 5.20
C VAL A 26 1.15 -0.30 5.04
N LEU A 27 -0.05 -0.02 5.56
CA LEU A 27 -1.24 -0.85 5.36
C LEU A 27 -2.22 -0.14 4.42
N ALA A 28 -2.51 -0.74 3.27
CA ALA A 28 -3.40 -0.20 2.23
C ALA A 28 -4.29 -1.28 1.60
N GLY A 29 -5.25 -0.87 0.75
CA GLY A 29 -6.23 -1.76 0.09
C GLY A 29 -7.48 -2.04 0.94
N GLY A 30 -8.49 -2.70 0.37
CA GLY A 30 -9.80 -2.87 1.02
C GLY A 30 -9.73 -3.57 2.39
N VAL A 31 -8.85 -4.56 2.54
CA VAL A 31 -8.64 -5.28 3.81
C VAL A 31 -8.02 -4.38 4.89
N ALA A 32 -7.38 -3.26 4.52
CA ALA A 32 -6.93 -2.26 5.48
C ALA A 32 -8.08 -1.62 6.27
N ALA A 33 -9.33 -1.76 5.84
CA ALA A 33 -10.49 -1.33 6.63
C ALA A 33 -10.78 -2.24 7.85
N ASN A 34 -10.07 -3.36 8.02
CA ASN A 34 -10.23 -4.24 9.17
C ASN A 34 -9.57 -3.65 10.43
N ARG A 35 -10.39 -3.39 11.47
CA ARG A 35 -9.93 -2.77 12.74
C ARG A 35 -8.95 -3.65 13.50
N THR A 36 -9.19 -4.96 13.56
CA THR A 36 -8.30 -5.90 14.27
C THR A 36 -6.91 -5.93 13.63
N LEU A 37 -6.85 -5.99 12.30
CA LEU A 37 -5.59 -5.96 11.55
C LEU A 37 -4.82 -4.67 11.80
N ARG A 38 -5.48 -3.51 11.74
CA ARG A 38 -4.88 -2.19 12.05
C ARG A 38 -4.25 -2.18 13.43
N THR A 39 -5.00 -2.59 14.45
CA THR A 39 -4.53 -2.58 15.84
C THR A 39 -3.33 -3.50 16.02
N ARG A 40 -3.37 -4.72 15.47
CA ARG A 40 -2.28 -5.70 15.62
C ARG A 40 -1.01 -5.26 14.90
N LEU A 41 -1.11 -4.82 13.65
CA LEU A 41 0.07 -4.32 12.91
C LEU A 41 0.65 -3.06 13.56
N ARG A 42 -0.18 -2.16 14.08
CA ARG A 42 0.31 -0.98 14.82
C ARG A 42 1.06 -1.36 16.10
N SER A 43 0.60 -2.39 16.81
CA SER A 43 1.29 -2.91 17.99
C SER A 43 2.64 -3.50 17.63
N GLU A 44 2.70 -4.40 16.63
CA GLU A 44 3.96 -5.02 16.20
C GLU A 44 4.96 -3.98 15.69
N THR A 45 4.54 -3.07 14.80
CA THR A 45 5.43 -2.02 14.28
C THR A 45 5.99 -1.12 15.38
N ARG A 46 5.21 -0.82 16.43
CA ARG A 46 5.70 -0.07 17.60
C ARG A 46 6.78 -0.84 18.38
N LYS A 47 6.61 -2.16 18.55
CA LYS A 47 7.64 -3.02 19.20
C LYS A 47 8.95 -3.02 18.43
N HIS A 48 8.88 -2.95 17.10
CA HIS A 48 10.04 -2.86 16.21
C HIS A 48 10.51 -1.41 15.96
N HIS A 49 9.93 -0.42 16.64
CA HIS A 49 10.28 1.00 16.50
C HIS A 49 10.17 1.55 15.06
N LEU A 50 9.21 1.03 14.29
CA LEU A 50 8.96 1.42 12.91
C LEU A 50 7.82 2.44 12.80
N ALA A 51 7.95 3.34 11.83
CA ALA A 51 6.82 4.17 11.43
C ALA A 51 5.73 3.29 10.78
N PHE A 52 4.47 3.57 11.12
CA PHE A 52 3.31 2.84 10.59
C PHE A 52 2.29 3.80 9.98
N PHE A 53 2.00 3.59 8.69
CA PHE A 53 1.09 4.42 7.92
C PHE A 53 -0.13 3.63 7.47
N MET A 54 -1.30 4.25 7.56
CA MET A 54 -2.55 3.73 7.03
C MET A 54 -3.47 4.89 6.64
N PRO A 55 -4.27 4.75 5.58
CA PRO A 55 -5.25 5.77 5.23
C PRO A 55 -6.47 5.74 6.17
N GLU A 56 -7.25 6.81 6.16
CA GLU A 56 -8.61 6.81 6.74
C GLU A 56 -9.48 5.72 6.08
N PHE A 57 -10.49 5.23 6.80
CA PHE A 57 -11.35 4.14 6.31
C PHE A 57 -12.00 4.43 4.95
N ARG A 58 -12.41 5.69 4.71
CA ARG A 58 -13.03 6.12 3.44
C ARG A 58 -12.11 5.99 2.22
N TYR A 59 -10.81 5.83 2.45
CA TYR A 59 -9.79 5.73 1.41
C TYR A 59 -9.17 4.33 1.29
N CYS A 60 -9.63 3.34 2.06
CA CYS A 60 -9.09 1.98 1.99
C CYS A 60 -9.55 1.20 0.78
N THR A 61 -10.82 1.31 0.41
CA THR A 61 -11.39 0.65 -0.77
C THR A 61 -11.14 1.47 -2.02
N ASP A 62 -11.31 0.86 -3.19
CA ASP A 62 -11.11 1.53 -4.47
C ASP A 62 -11.97 2.80 -4.55
N ASN A 63 -11.31 3.92 -4.87
CA ASN A 63 -11.95 5.23 -4.94
C ASN A 63 -11.27 6.13 -5.98
N ALA A 64 -11.97 7.17 -6.45
CA ALA A 64 -11.41 8.09 -7.43
C ALA A 64 -10.23 8.92 -6.88
N ALA A 65 -10.19 9.18 -5.57
CA ALA A 65 -9.15 9.99 -4.96
C ALA A 65 -7.76 9.32 -5.03
N MET A 66 -7.67 7.98 -4.89
CA MET A 66 -6.39 7.28 -5.07
C MET A 66 -5.86 7.38 -6.51
N ILE A 67 -6.75 7.36 -7.51
CA ILE A 67 -6.37 7.52 -8.92
C ILE A 67 -5.90 8.95 -9.18
N GLY A 68 -6.64 9.95 -8.67
CA GLY A 68 -6.26 11.36 -8.77
C GLY A 68 -4.92 11.66 -8.09
N ALA A 69 -4.69 11.15 -6.89
CA ALA A 69 -3.43 11.29 -6.17
C ALA A 69 -2.27 10.63 -6.92
N ALA A 70 -2.46 9.42 -7.44
CA ALA A 70 -1.45 8.74 -8.24
C ALA A 70 -1.11 9.51 -9.54
N ALA A 71 -2.12 10.06 -10.21
CA ALA A 71 -1.93 10.89 -11.40
C ALA A 71 -1.17 12.19 -11.07
N LEU A 72 -1.47 12.84 -9.94
CA LEU A 72 -0.76 14.05 -9.52
C LEU A 72 0.71 13.78 -9.19
N LEU A 73 1.01 12.68 -8.51
CA LEU A 73 2.37 12.35 -8.04
C LEU A 73 3.24 11.68 -9.11
N PHE A 74 2.64 10.79 -9.90
CA PHE A 74 3.36 9.90 -10.83
C PHE A 74 2.93 10.05 -12.28
N GLY A 75 1.87 10.81 -12.55
CA GLY A 75 1.37 11.02 -13.90
C GLY A 75 2.43 11.65 -14.79
N LYS A 76 2.53 11.13 -16.02
CA LYS A 76 3.25 11.79 -17.10
C LYS A 76 2.27 12.68 -17.87
N PRO A 77 2.75 13.73 -18.55
CA PRO A 77 1.91 14.53 -19.44
C PRO A 77 1.16 13.60 -20.39
N PHE A 78 -0.16 13.69 -20.35
CA PHE A 78 -1.03 12.85 -21.14
C PHE A 78 -1.05 13.38 -22.58
N ALA A 79 -0.57 12.57 -23.53
CA ALA A 79 -0.32 13.04 -24.89
C ALA A 79 -1.59 13.18 -25.76
N SER A 80 -2.59 12.28 -25.60
CA SER A 80 -3.85 12.34 -26.36
C SER A 80 -4.91 11.36 -25.81
N PRO A 81 -6.17 11.79 -25.63
CA PRO A 81 -7.30 10.94 -25.25
C PRO A 81 -7.48 9.70 -26.13
N LEU A 82 -7.15 9.80 -27.43
CA LEU A 82 -7.32 8.73 -28.40
C LEU A 82 -6.33 7.58 -28.23
N ARG A 83 -5.29 7.76 -27.40
CA ARG A 83 -4.30 6.71 -27.09
C ARG A 83 -4.59 5.99 -25.77
N LEU A 84 -5.65 6.36 -25.06
CA LEU A 84 -6.03 5.69 -23.81
C LEU A 84 -6.50 4.26 -24.10
N ARG A 85 -5.92 3.29 -23.40
CA ARG A 85 -6.30 1.88 -23.50
C ARG A 85 -6.61 1.32 -22.12
N ALA A 86 -7.68 0.55 -22.02
CA ALA A 86 -7.91 -0.29 -20.85
C ALA A 86 -6.97 -1.49 -20.91
N ILE A 87 -6.23 -1.72 -19.83
CA ILE A 87 -5.30 -2.85 -19.69
C ILE A 87 -5.78 -3.66 -18.48
N ALA A 88 -6.26 -4.88 -18.72
CA ALA A 88 -6.83 -5.73 -17.67
C ALA A 88 -5.76 -6.32 -16.72
N GLN A 89 -4.55 -6.57 -17.23
CA GLN A 89 -3.39 -7.00 -16.47
C GLN A 89 -2.23 -6.08 -16.83
N ASP A 90 -1.87 -5.18 -15.93
CA ASP A 90 -0.76 -4.25 -16.15
C ASP A 90 0.51 -4.75 -15.43
N PRO A 91 1.49 -5.33 -16.15
CA PRO A 91 2.73 -5.81 -15.55
C PRO A 91 3.65 -4.65 -15.11
N PHE A 92 3.41 -3.43 -15.61
CA PHE A 92 4.28 -2.27 -15.44
C PHE A 92 4.12 -1.66 -14.03
N LEU A 93 2.89 -1.66 -13.50
CA LEU A 93 2.59 -1.28 -12.11
C LEU A 93 3.33 -2.17 -11.09
N LEU A 94 3.57 -3.44 -11.42
CA LEU A 94 4.20 -4.42 -10.53
C LEU A 94 5.74 -4.38 -10.54
N THR A 95 6.34 -3.83 -11.61
CA THR A 95 7.80 -3.98 -11.86
C THR A 95 8.57 -2.66 -11.83
N ASN A 96 7.89 -1.51 -11.93
CA ASN A 96 8.59 -0.24 -12.03
C ASN A 96 9.03 0.33 -10.68
N LYS A 97 10.25 -0.03 -10.27
CA LYS A 97 10.93 0.49 -9.07
C LYS A 97 11.13 2.02 -9.07
N SER A 98 10.99 2.71 -10.20
CA SER A 98 11.15 4.17 -10.27
C SER A 98 10.03 4.93 -9.53
N ILE A 99 8.83 4.35 -9.43
CA ILE A 99 7.69 4.93 -8.69
C ILE A 99 8.05 5.09 -7.21
N PHE A 100 8.71 4.08 -6.62
CA PHE A 100 9.11 4.10 -5.21
C PHE A 100 10.35 4.96 -4.90
N ARG A 101 11.13 5.37 -5.91
CA ARG A 101 12.31 6.25 -5.70
C ARG A 101 11.93 7.71 -5.46
N ARG A 102 10.80 8.19 -5.99
CA ARG A 102 10.34 9.59 -5.79
C ARG A 102 9.83 9.90 -4.39
N LEU A 103 9.50 8.88 -3.59
CA LEU A 103 9.00 9.02 -2.22
C LEU A 103 10.11 9.08 -1.16
N LYS A 104 11.39 9.05 -1.57
CA LYS A 104 12.57 9.15 -0.68
C LYS A 104 13.18 10.56 -0.63
N GLN A 105 12.46 11.58 -1.09
CA GLN A 105 12.86 13.00 -0.96
C GLN A 105 12.00 13.67 0.09
#